data_AF-A0A4Y2GH82-F1
#
_entry.id   AF-A0A4Y2GH82-F1
#
_cell.length_a   1.000
_cell.length_b   1.000
_cell.length_c   1.000
_cell.angle_alpha   90.00
_cell.angle_beta   90.00
_cell.angle_gamma   90.00
#
_symmetry.space_group_name_H-M   'P 1'
#
loop_
_entity.id
_entity.type
_entity.pdbx_description
1 polymer ?
#
loop_
_entity_poly.entity_id
_entity_poly.type
_entity_poly.pdbx_seq_one_letter_code
_entity_poly.pdbx_strand_id
1 'polypeptide(L)'
;MEKLTDKEESRRIKYVSTSKSSASYEPLQEDSSSNSSENIDSEEFPTLIESSETGTSISVMSKDFITPKLVAALDRCRLSIRDSVFILEATIDALGCNIDEFPIIKSSIQKIRTEKQKERAENIKIDFQNEVLDVVTLH
;
A
#
# COMPACT_ATOMS: atom_id res chain seq x y z
N MET A 1 -27.59 13.38 48.94
CA MET A 1 -27.87 14.03 47.63
C MET A 1 -26.50 14.33 47.03
N GLU A 2 -26.25 13.90 45.77
CA GLU A 2 -25.01 14.07 44.96
C GLU A 2 -23.72 13.39 45.50
N LYS A 3 -23.07 12.35 44.95
CA LYS A 3 -22.72 11.78 43.62
C LYS A 3 -21.56 12.44 42.83
N LEU A 4 -20.50 11.62 42.65
CA LEU A 4 -19.55 11.53 41.50
C LEU A 4 -18.49 12.66 41.41
N THR A 5 -17.21 12.46 41.05
CA THR A 5 -16.49 11.36 40.40
C THR A 5 -14.98 11.67 40.43
N ASP A 6 -14.18 10.74 40.94
CA ASP A 6 -12.73 10.69 40.75
C ASP A 6 -12.40 10.24 39.32
N LYS A 7 -12.25 11.14 38.35
CA LYS A 7 -11.62 10.83 37.04
C LYS A 7 -11.29 12.05 36.17
N GLU A 8 -10.43 12.97 36.58
CA GLU A 8 -9.95 14.04 35.68
C GLU A 8 -8.55 14.58 36.02
N GLU A 9 -7.58 13.71 36.34
CA GLU A 9 -6.21 14.18 36.58
C GLU A 9 -5.15 13.18 36.11
N SER A 10 -5.10 12.89 34.80
CA SER A 10 -3.99 12.13 34.20
C SER A 10 -3.74 12.52 32.74
N ARG A 11 -3.53 13.82 32.50
CA ARG A 11 -2.94 14.34 31.26
C ARG A 11 -1.83 15.31 31.65
N ARG A 12 -0.66 15.20 30.99
CA ARG A 12 0.64 15.83 31.29
C ARG A 12 1.39 14.93 32.30
N ILE A 13 2.43 14.17 31.97
CA ILE A 13 3.72 14.59 31.43
C ILE A 13 4.41 13.33 30.83
N LYS A 14 4.59 13.28 29.50
CA LYS A 14 5.62 12.43 28.87
C LYS A 14 6.34 13.23 27.81
N TYR A 15 6.84 14.38 28.24
CA TYR A 15 7.80 15.19 27.53
C TYR A 15 9.04 15.22 28.41
N VAL A 16 10.23 15.07 27.82
CA VAL A 16 11.55 14.99 28.48
C VAL A 16 11.99 13.57 28.90
N SER A 17 12.41 12.75 27.92
CA SER A 17 13.49 11.77 28.16
C SER A 17 14.23 11.32 26.89
N THR A 18 14.19 12.09 25.80
CA THR A 18 15.10 11.90 24.65
C THR A 18 16.30 12.84 24.81
N SER A 19 17.17 12.52 25.77
CA SER A 19 18.51 13.08 25.77
C SER A 19 19.23 12.63 24.51
N LYS A 20 19.60 13.63 23.72
CA LYS A 20 20.53 13.58 22.60
C LYS A 20 21.73 12.70 22.93
N SER A 21 22.05 11.78 22.02
CA SER A 21 23.42 11.30 21.84
C SER A 21 23.80 11.60 20.39
N SER A 22 24.47 12.74 20.17
CA SER A 22 25.10 13.06 18.91
C SER A 22 26.44 12.33 18.84
N ALA A 23 26.60 11.44 17.88
CA ALA A 23 27.92 10.97 17.45
C ALA A 23 28.23 11.69 16.13
N SER A 24 29.11 12.68 16.21
CA SER A 24 29.76 13.33 15.07
C SER A 24 30.81 12.37 14.53
N TYR A 25 30.84 12.16 13.21
CA TYR A 25 32.04 11.70 12.51
C TYR A 25 32.31 12.63 11.34
N GLU A 26 33.60 12.88 11.13
CA GLU A 26 34.19 13.94 10.31
C GLU A 26 34.14 13.66 8.79
N PRO A 27 34.14 14.71 7.94
CA PRO A 27 34.43 14.56 6.52
C PRO A 27 35.93 14.32 6.32
N LEU A 28 36.30 13.15 5.79
CA LEU A 28 37.69 12.89 5.38
C LEU A 28 37.92 13.42 3.97
N GLN A 29 39.03 14.16 3.87
CA GLN A 29 39.41 15.09 2.83
C GLN A 29 39.85 14.39 1.53
N GLU A 30 39.63 15.11 0.45
CA GLU A 30 40.08 14.86 -0.92
C GLU A 30 41.62 14.83 -0.98
N ASP A 31 42.21 13.74 -1.44
CA ASP A 31 43.58 13.72 -1.97
C ASP A 31 43.52 13.38 -3.47
N SER A 32 43.73 14.41 -4.28
CA SER A 32 43.90 14.33 -5.72
C SER A 32 45.18 13.59 -6.10
N SER A 33 45.15 12.77 -7.17
CA SER A 33 46.23 12.76 -8.17
C SER A 33 45.90 11.96 -9.43
N SER A 34 45.80 12.72 -10.52
CA SER A 34 46.41 12.53 -11.86
C SER A 34 45.96 11.42 -12.82
N ASN A 35 45.72 11.93 -14.03
CA ASN A 35 45.31 11.34 -15.30
C ASN A 35 46.02 10.06 -15.73
N SER A 36 45.23 9.18 -16.35
CA SER A 36 45.68 8.32 -17.45
C SER A 36 44.62 8.38 -18.55
N SER A 37 44.97 9.03 -19.65
CA SER A 37 44.19 9.05 -20.88
C SER A 37 44.36 7.72 -21.61
N GLU A 38 43.27 6.99 -21.84
CA GLU A 38 43.25 6.01 -22.91
C GLU A 38 41.87 6.04 -23.58
N ASN A 39 41.90 6.50 -24.82
CA ASN A 39 40.84 6.42 -25.80
C ASN A 39 40.41 4.95 -25.92
N ILE A 40 39.18 4.67 -25.48
CA ILE A 40 38.44 3.49 -25.88
C ILE A 40 37.28 3.96 -26.77
N ASP A 41 37.58 3.97 -28.05
CA ASP A 41 36.63 3.87 -29.15
C ASP A 41 35.57 2.82 -28.81
N SER A 42 34.45 3.30 -28.28
CA SER A 42 33.29 2.48 -27.99
C SER A 42 32.36 2.66 -29.17
N GLU A 43 32.57 1.77 -30.13
CA GLU A 43 31.71 1.45 -31.24
C GLU A 43 30.22 1.65 -30.89
N GLU A 44 29.56 2.35 -31.81
CA GLU A 44 28.15 2.64 -31.97
C GLU A 44 27.21 1.65 -31.25
N PHE A 45 26.92 1.94 -29.97
CA PHE A 45 25.78 1.32 -29.33
C PHE A 45 24.53 1.74 -30.10
N PRO A 46 23.64 0.80 -30.47
CA PRO A 46 22.45 1.16 -31.22
C PRO A 46 21.68 2.16 -30.39
N THR A 47 21.37 3.29 -31.03
CA THR A 47 20.41 4.26 -30.52
C THR A 47 19.09 3.53 -30.38
N LEU A 48 18.86 2.89 -29.23
CA LEU A 48 17.57 2.31 -28.89
C LEU A 48 16.69 3.45 -28.36
N ILE A 49 16.47 4.44 -29.21
CA ILE A 49 15.26 5.26 -29.13
C ILE A 49 14.25 4.49 -29.98
N GLU A 50 13.79 3.36 -29.45
CA GLU A 50 12.40 3.01 -29.66
C GLU A 50 11.67 3.68 -28.50
N SER A 51 11.48 5.00 -28.64
CA SER A 51 10.27 5.61 -28.12
C SER A 51 9.14 4.81 -28.77
N SER A 52 8.74 3.73 -28.10
CA SER A 52 7.46 3.10 -28.36
C SER A 52 6.43 4.12 -27.91
N GLU A 53 6.16 5.05 -28.81
CA GLU A 53 4.90 5.76 -28.87
C GLU A 53 3.86 4.66 -29.07
N THR A 54 3.48 4.02 -27.97
CA THR A 54 2.27 3.22 -27.89
C THR A 54 1.14 4.23 -27.88
N GLY A 55 0.92 4.81 -29.06
CA GLY A 55 -0.32 5.44 -29.49
C GLY A 55 -1.41 4.38 -29.50
N THR A 56 -1.79 3.94 -28.31
CA THR A 56 -3.13 3.45 -28.09
C THR A 56 -3.82 4.60 -27.37
N SER A 57 -4.57 5.39 -28.12
CA SER A 57 -5.63 6.22 -27.57
C SER A 57 -6.66 5.26 -26.95
N ILE A 58 -6.36 4.80 -25.74
CA ILE A 58 -7.24 3.98 -24.91
C ILE A 58 -8.35 4.92 -24.43
N SER A 59 -9.28 5.29 -25.30
CA SER A 59 -10.58 5.81 -24.87
C SER A 59 -11.42 4.63 -24.42
N VAL A 60 -11.01 4.00 -23.31
CA VAL A 60 -11.64 2.79 -22.81
C VAL A 60 -12.27 3.16 -21.48
N MET A 61 -13.61 3.16 -21.48
CA MET A 61 -14.50 3.07 -20.32
C MET A 61 -13.72 2.94 -19.02
N SER A 62 -13.84 3.93 -18.13
CA SER A 62 -13.34 3.91 -16.74
C SER A 62 -13.72 2.58 -16.09
N LYS A 63 -12.83 1.60 -16.23
CA LYS A 63 -12.96 0.29 -15.62
C LYS A 63 -12.45 0.48 -14.21
N ASP A 64 -13.23 0.08 -13.23
CA ASP A 64 -12.79 0.06 -11.85
C ASP A 64 -11.48 -0.73 -11.77
N PHE A 65 -10.36 -0.03 -11.59
CA PHE A 65 -9.03 -0.62 -11.40
C PHE A 65 -9.00 -1.55 -10.18
N ILE A 66 -9.93 -1.31 -9.24
CA ILE A 66 -10.12 -2.10 -8.04
C ILE A 66 -10.85 -3.40 -8.37
N THR A 67 -10.07 -4.45 -8.68
CA THR A 67 -10.58 -5.81 -8.87
C THR A 67 -10.64 -6.59 -7.55
N PRO A 68 -11.52 -7.61 -7.40
CA PRO A 68 -11.53 -8.47 -6.23
C PRO A 68 -10.20 -9.17 -5.96
N LYS A 69 -9.44 -9.50 -7.02
CA LYS A 69 -8.10 -10.10 -6.92
C LYS A 69 -7.10 -9.13 -6.30
N LEU A 70 -7.15 -7.86 -6.69
CA LEU A 70 -6.34 -6.81 -6.07
C LEU A 70 -6.70 -6.66 -4.60
N VAL A 71 -8.00 -6.56 -4.26
CA VAL A 71 -8.46 -6.43 -2.87
C VAL A 71 -8.01 -7.63 -2.01
N ALA A 72 -8.06 -8.85 -2.55
CA ALA A 72 -7.56 -10.03 -1.85
C ALA A 72 -6.05 -9.95 -1.56
N ALA A 73 -5.25 -9.36 -2.47
CA ALA A 73 -3.83 -9.13 -2.22
C ALA A 73 -3.62 -8.07 -1.11
N LEU A 74 -4.37 -6.97 -1.14
CA LEU A 74 -4.34 -5.94 -0.09
C LEU A 74 -4.68 -6.52 1.29
N ASP A 75 -5.65 -7.43 1.35
CA ASP A 75 -6.08 -8.10 2.58
C ASP A 75 -5.02 -9.06 3.13
N ARG A 76 -4.34 -9.81 2.24
CA ARG A 76 -3.22 -10.67 2.61
C ARG A 76 -2.04 -9.87 3.17
N CYS A 77 -1.80 -8.70 2.59
CA CYS A 77 -0.80 -7.75 3.09
C CYS A 77 -1.27 -6.97 4.33
N ARG A 78 -2.50 -7.21 4.81
CA ARG A 78 -3.11 -6.53 5.97
C ARG A 78 -3.09 -5.00 5.84
N LEU A 79 -3.21 -4.48 4.62
CA LEU A 79 -3.12 -3.05 4.36
C LEU A 79 -4.40 -2.33 4.78
N SER A 80 -4.26 -1.19 5.45
CA SER A 80 -5.39 -0.29 5.66
C SER A 80 -5.87 0.30 4.33
N ILE A 81 -7.08 0.87 4.29
CA ILE A 81 -7.57 1.54 3.06
C ILE A 81 -6.61 2.66 2.65
N ARG A 82 -6.10 3.43 3.62
CA ARG A 82 -5.17 4.54 3.36
C ARG A 82 -3.85 4.03 2.76
N ASP A 83 -3.26 3.00 3.35
CA ASP A 83 -1.96 2.49 2.90
C ASP A 83 -2.11 1.78 1.55
N SER A 84 -3.25 1.14 1.30
CA SER A 84 -3.59 0.60 -0.03
C SER A 84 -3.61 1.69 -1.09
N VAL A 85 -4.31 2.80 -0.83
CA VAL A 85 -4.40 3.92 -1.78
C VAL A 85 -3.03 4.52 -2.04
N PHE A 86 -2.25 4.75 -0.98
CA PHE A 86 -0.91 5.32 -1.08
C PHE A 86 0.03 4.45 -1.94
N ILE A 87 0.05 3.13 -1.71
CA ILE A 87 0.89 2.21 -2.48
C ILE A 87 0.45 2.18 -3.95
N LEU A 88 -0.86 2.15 -4.20
CA LEU A 88 -1.39 2.12 -5.56
C LEU A 88 -1.05 3.41 -6.32
N GLU A 89 -1.19 4.57 -5.67
CA GLU A 89 -0.84 5.88 -6.24
C GLU A 89 0.65 5.96 -6.57
N ALA A 90 1.52 5.58 -5.64
CA ALA A 90 2.97 5.53 -5.87
C ALA A 90 3.35 4.53 -6.97
N THR A 91 2.62 3.43 -7.10
CA THR A 91 2.86 2.42 -8.16
C THR A 91 2.46 2.99 -9.53
N ILE A 92 1.31 3.66 -9.63
CA ILE A 92 0.86 4.31 -10.87
C ILE A 92 1.85 5.40 -11.30
N ASP A 93 2.29 6.23 -10.36
CA ASP A 93 3.29 7.28 -10.58
C ASP A 93 4.63 6.69 -11.08
N ALA A 94 5.12 5.64 -10.42
CA ALA A 94 6.34 4.94 -10.84
C ALA A 94 6.23 4.25 -12.20
N LEU A 95 5.03 3.86 -12.63
CA LEU A 95 4.76 3.30 -13.96
C LEU A 95 4.59 4.39 -15.04
N GLY A 96 4.59 5.67 -14.67
CA GLY A 96 4.34 6.79 -15.59
C GLY A 96 2.89 6.84 -16.09
N CYS A 97 1.96 6.18 -15.39
CA CYS A 97 0.55 6.18 -15.72
C CYS A 97 -0.12 7.45 -15.17
N ASN A 98 -1.11 7.98 -15.88
CA ASN A 98 -1.89 9.12 -15.38
C ASN A 98 -2.85 8.65 -14.29
N ILE A 99 -2.89 9.36 -13.16
CA ILE A 99 -3.84 9.07 -12.06
C ILE A 99 -5.30 9.20 -12.55
N ASP A 100 -5.55 10.04 -13.54
CA ASP A 100 -6.87 10.23 -14.17
C ASP A 100 -7.35 9.01 -14.96
N GLU A 101 -6.43 8.17 -15.43
CA GLU A 101 -6.74 6.93 -16.16
C GLU A 101 -7.12 5.80 -15.20
N PHE A 102 -6.66 5.89 -13.94
CA PHE A 102 -6.87 4.89 -12.90
C PHE A 102 -7.39 5.53 -11.61
N PRO A 103 -8.65 6.02 -11.58
CA PRO A 103 -9.21 6.60 -10.37
C PRO A 103 -9.25 5.55 -9.24
N ILE A 104 -8.37 5.69 -8.25
CA ILE A 104 -8.36 4.84 -7.05
C ILE A 104 -9.47 5.31 -6.11
N ILE A 105 -10.68 4.79 -6.33
CA ILE A 105 -11.83 5.13 -5.50
C ILE A 105 -11.77 4.35 -4.18
N LYS A 106 -11.54 5.07 -3.07
CA LYS A 106 -11.52 4.52 -1.70
C LYS A 106 -12.76 3.69 -1.38
N SER A 107 -13.94 4.14 -1.81
CA SER A 107 -15.20 3.44 -1.56
C SER A 107 -15.29 2.11 -2.30
N SER A 108 -14.66 1.95 -3.47
CA SER A 108 -14.63 0.67 -4.20
C SER A 108 -13.85 -0.39 -3.43
N ILE A 109 -12.70 -0.03 -2.84
CA ILE A 109 -11.92 -0.92 -1.97
C ILE A 109 -12.75 -1.33 -0.74
N GLN A 110 -13.41 -0.35 -0.12
CA GLN A 110 -14.24 -0.61 1.06
C GLN A 110 -15.42 -1.52 0.74
N LYS A 111 -16.13 -1.26 -0.36
CA LYS A 111 -17.29 -2.03 -0.80
C LYS A 111 -16.94 -3.51 -0.98
N ILE A 112 -15.90 -3.80 -1.77
CA ILE A 112 -15.47 -5.18 -2.04
C ILE A 112 -15.03 -5.89 -0.76
N ARG A 113 -14.34 -5.20 0.16
CA ARG A 113 -13.99 -5.75 1.48
C ARG A 113 -15.23 -6.12 2.29
N THR A 114 -16.18 -5.21 2.39
CA THR A 114 -17.41 -5.45 3.18
C THR A 114 -18.26 -6.57 2.59
N GLU A 115 -18.34 -6.65 1.26
CA GLU A 115 -19.04 -7.71 0.54
C GLU A 115 -18.39 -9.07 0.82
N LYS A 116 -17.06 -9.17 0.70
CA LYS A 116 -16.33 -10.42 0.99
C LYS A 116 -16.41 -10.85 2.45
N GLN A 117 -16.39 -9.90 3.39
CA GLN A 117 -16.56 -10.23 4.80
C GLN A 117 -17.98 -10.71 5.11
N LYS A 118 -18.99 -10.10 4.50
CA LYS A 118 -20.38 -10.53 4.62
C LYS A 118 -20.58 -11.94 4.07
N GLU A 119 -20.09 -12.22 2.87
CA GLU A 119 -20.13 -13.55 2.23
C GLU A 119 -19.50 -14.61 3.16
N ARG A 120 -18.32 -14.31 3.73
CA ARG A 120 -17.65 -15.24 4.64
C ARG A 120 -18.45 -15.48 5.93
N ALA A 121 -19.05 -14.44 6.51
CA ALA A 121 -19.86 -14.58 7.71
C ALA A 121 -21.13 -15.41 7.45
N GLU A 122 -21.75 -15.25 6.28
CA GLU A 122 -22.90 -16.03 5.85
C GLU A 122 -22.55 -17.51 5.66
N ASN A 123 -21.42 -17.81 5.02
CA ASN A 123 -20.94 -19.19 4.85
C ASN A 123 -20.68 -19.85 6.21
N ILE A 124 -19.97 -19.18 7.13
CA ILE A 124 -19.71 -19.71 8.48
C ILE A 124 -21.02 -19.97 9.24
N LYS A 125 -22.00 -19.06 9.11
CA LYS A 125 -23.31 -19.22 9.75
C LYS A 125 -24.04 -20.46 9.22
N ILE A 126 -24.00 -20.70 7.90
CA ILE A 126 -24.63 -21.85 7.27
C ILE A 126 -23.92 -23.15 7.70
N ASP A 127 -22.58 -23.18 7.66
CA ASP A 127 -21.79 -24.34 8.08
C ASP A 127 -22.11 -24.73 9.52
N PHE A 128 -22.15 -23.76 10.43
CA PHE A 128 -22.52 -23.99 11.83
C PHE A 128 -23.94 -24.54 12.00
N GLN A 129 -24.92 -24.02 11.26
CA GLN A 129 -26.30 -24.52 11.32
C GLN A 129 -26.43 -25.94 10.80
N ASN A 130 -25.70 -26.29 9.75
CA ASN A 130 -25.67 -27.64 9.18
C ASN A 130 -25.07 -28.63 10.17
N GLU A 131 -23.96 -28.29 10.84
CA GLU A 131 -23.36 -29.15 11.87
C GLU A 131 -24.30 -29.40 13.05
N VAL A 132 -25.00 -28.37 13.53
CA VAL A 132 -25.98 -28.51 14.63
C VAL A 132 -27.15 -29.42 14.23
N LEU A 133 -27.62 -29.30 12.98
CA LEU A 133 -28.73 -30.12 12.48
C LEU A 133 -28.32 -31.60 12.36
N ASP A 134 -27.10 -31.86 11.87
CA ASP A 134 -26.58 -33.21 11.65
C ASP A 134 -26.39 -33.99 12.97
N VAL A 135 -25.95 -33.31 14.03
CA VAL A 135 -25.85 -33.89 15.38
C VAL A 135 -27.21 -34.29 15.96
N VAL A 136 -28.28 -33.57 15.63
CA VAL A 136 -29.64 -33.83 16.15
C VAL A 136 -30.34 -34.99 15.42
N THR A 137 -29.85 -35.38 14.24
CA THR A 137 -30.45 -36.45 13.42
C THR A 137 -29.90 -37.86 13.65
N LEU A 138 -29.08 -38.10 14.67
CA LEU A 138 -28.59 -39.45 15.00
C LEU A 138 -29.70 -40.29 15.67
N HIS A 139 -30.27 -41.26 14.94
CA HIS A 139 -31.37 -42.14 15.39
C HIS A 139 -30.89 -43.58 15.65
#